data_AF-A0A3M0XGT7-F1
#
_entry.id   AF-A0A3M0XGT7-F1
#
_cell.length_a   1.000
_cell.length_b   1.000
_cell.length_c   1.000
_cell.angle_alpha   90.00
_cell.angle_beta   90.00
_cell.angle_gamma   90.00
#
_symmetry.space_group_name_H-M   'P 1'
#
loop_
_entity.id
_entity.type
_entity.pdbx_description
1 polymer ?
#
loop_
_entity_poly.entity_id
_entity_poly.type
_entity_poly.pdbx_seq_one_letter_code
_entity_poly.pdbx_strand_id
1 'polypeptide(L)'
;DLLARREQILKDMEIIEHEDEKNKNFKTLFPEYGDKSDENAQEISEYSTNLVTEQILEKTLRDIESALKRIEDGTYGICKYCQKPINPKRLLARPVASACIECKTQLQNS
;
A
#
# COMPACT_ATOMS: atom_id res chain seq x y z
N ASP A 1 -5.92 -7.16 12.37
CA ASP A 1 -4.78 -6.57 13.11
C ASP A 1 -3.85 -5.88 12.12
N LEU A 2 -3.30 -4.71 12.46
CA LEU A 2 -2.42 -3.93 11.58
C LEU A 2 -1.03 -4.54 11.44
N LEU A 3 -0.50 -5.15 12.50
CA LEU A 3 0.83 -5.79 12.47
C LEU A 3 0.82 -7.02 11.57
N ALA A 4 -0.17 -7.90 11.74
CA ALA A 4 -0.34 -9.06 10.85
C ALA A 4 -0.51 -8.65 9.38
N ARG A 5 -1.22 -7.54 9.11
CA ARG A 5 -1.37 -7.05 7.74
C ARG A 5 -0.08 -6.47 7.18
N ARG A 6 0.73 -5.79 8.00
CA ARG A 6 2.07 -5.31 7.64
C ARG A 6 2.98 -6.48 7.23
N GLU A 7 3.06 -7.52 8.06
CA GLU A 7 3.85 -8.71 7.74
C GLU A 7 3.40 -9.38 6.44
N GLN A 8 2.09 -9.47 6.20
CA GLN A 8 1.59 -10.06 4.95
C GLN A 8 2.03 -9.25 3.73
N ILE A 9 1.93 -7.91 3.78
CA ILE A 9 2.33 -7.07 2.64
C ILE A 9 3.83 -7.18 2.37
N LEU A 10 4.66 -7.26 3.41
CA LEU A 10 6.10 -7.45 3.23
C LEU A 10 6.41 -8.78 2.53
N LYS A 11 5.70 -9.86 2.88
CA LYS A 11 5.82 -11.15 2.18
C LYS A 11 5.32 -11.09 0.74
N ASP A 12 4.21 -10.41 0.49
CA ASP A 12 3.66 -10.24 -0.86
C ASP A 12 4.63 -9.45 -1.75
N MET A 13 5.29 -8.44 -1.18
CA MET A 13 6.34 -7.63 -1.80
C MET A 13 7.57 -8.49 -2.16
N GLU A 14 8.08 -9.29 -1.23
CA GLU A 14 9.21 -10.23 -1.46
C GLU A 14 8.98 -11.21 -2.64
N ILE A 15 7.71 -11.54 -2.96
CA ILE A 15 7.39 -12.47 -4.07
C ILE A 15 7.45 -11.78 -5.43
N ILE A 16 7.11 -10.50 -5.50
CA ILE A 16 6.97 -9.74 -6.75
C ILE A 16 8.29 -9.01 -7.09
N GLU A 17 9.12 -8.81 -6.08
CA GLU A 17 10.25 -7.91 -6.15
C GLU A 17 11.57 -8.68 -6.01
N HIS A 18 12.57 -8.26 -6.78
CA HIS A 18 13.95 -8.63 -6.52
C HIS A 18 14.66 -7.47 -5.82
N GLU A 19 15.46 -7.77 -4.80
CA GLU A 19 16.21 -6.76 -4.04
C GLU A 19 17.17 -6.00 -4.98
N ASP A 20 16.89 -4.72 -5.24
CA ASP A 20 17.85 -3.85 -5.92
C ASP A 20 18.89 -3.41 -4.87
N GLU A 21 20.03 -4.12 -4.85
CA GLU A 21 21.16 -3.90 -3.93
C GLU A 21 21.62 -2.43 -3.87
N LYS A 22 21.30 -1.62 -4.89
CA LYS A 22 21.82 -0.25 -5.00
C LYS A 22 20.91 0.83 -4.42
N ASN A 23 19.63 0.56 -4.17
CA ASN A 23 18.70 1.66 -3.86
C ASN A 23 17.70 1.42 -2.73
N LYS A 24 17.70 0.26 -2.06
CA LYS A 24 16.68 -0.12 -1.05
C LYS A 24 15.24 0.08 -1.52
N ASN A 25 15.05 0.16 -2.83
CA ASN A 25 13.75 0.14 -3.46
C ASN A 25 13.58 -1.25 -4.02
N PHE A 26 12.41 -1.79 -3.78
CA PHE A 26 11.99 -2.96 -4.47
C PHE A 26 11.70 -2.60 -5.94
N LYS A 27 11.88 -3.55 -6.85
CA LYS A 27 11.64 -3.32 -8.27
C LYS A 27 11.02 -4.56 -8.90
N THR A 28 9.86 -4.38 -9.53
CA THR A 28 9.31 -5.39 -10.44
C THR A 28 10.31 -5.66 -11.57
N LEU A 29 10.69 -6.94 -11.77
CA LEU A 29 11.50 -7.35 -12.91
C LEU A 29 10.63 -7.70 -14.12
N PHE A 30 11.16 -7.44 -15.32
CA PHE A 30 10.54 -7.90 -16.55
C PHE A 30 10.79 -9.41 -16.68
N PRO A 31 9.74 -10.25 -16.80
CA PRO A 31 9.91 -11.68 -17.00
C PRO A 31 10.43 -11.97 -18.41
N GLU A 32 11.27 -13.01 -18.53
CA GLU A 32 11.82 -13.47 -19.82
C GLU A 32 11.49 -14.97 -19.97
N TYR A 33 10.48 -15.27 -20.77
CA TYR A 33 9.99 -16.61 -21.09
C TYR A 33 10.49 -17.09 -22.47
N GLY A 34 10.70 -16.19 -23.42
CA GLY A 34 11.27 -16.54 -24.73
C GLY A 34 10.98 -15.52 -25.83
N ASP A 35 11.33 -15.85 -27.07
CA ASP A 35 11.23 -14.94 -28.22
C ASP A 35 9.95 -15.14 -29.05
N LYS A 36 9.03 -16.02 -28.63
CA LYS A 36 7.78 -16.21 -29.37
C LYS A 36 6.81 -15.07 -29.07
N SER A 37 6.01 -14.71 -30.07
CA SER A 37 5.06 -13.60 -29.95
C SER A 37 4.02 -13.78 -28.84
N ASP A 38 3.59 -15.00 -28.57
CA ASP A 38 2.65 -15.33 -27.48
C ASP A 38 3.33 -15.24 -26.11
N GLU A 39 4.56 -15.73 -26.01
CA GLU A 39 5.42 -15.60 -24.82
C GLU A 39 5.69 -14.12 -24.50
N ASN A 40 6.09 -13.29 -25.48
CA ASN A 40 6.33 -11.86 -25.26
C ASN A 40 5.06 -11.10 -24.86
N ALA A 41 3.90 -11.46 -25.44
CA ALA A 41 2.63 -10.86 -25.03
C ALA A 41 2.31 -11.17 -23.57
N GLN A 42 2.60 -12.38 -23.11
CA GLN A 42 2.44 -12.78 -21.72
C GLN A 42 3.40 -12.02 -20.80
N GLU A 43 4.68 -11.88 -21.18
CA GLU A 43 5.68 -11.15 -20.39
C GLU A 43 5.26 -9.70 -20.12
N ILE A 44 4.83 -8.99 -21.16
CA ILE A 44 4.37 -7.59 -21.06
C ILE A 44 3.15 -7.49 -20.13
N SER A 45 2.21 -8.43 -20.26
CA SER A 45 0.99 -8.46 -19.45
C SER A 45 1.31 -8.69 -17.97
N GLU A 46 2.20 -9.63 -17.68
CA GLU A 46 2.62 -9.95 -16.32
C GLU A 46 3.40 -8.80 -15.68
N TYR A 47 4.39 -8.26 -16.41
CA TYR A 47 5.16 -7.11 -15.94
C TYR A 47 4.26 -5.91 -15.59
N SER A 48 3.31 -5.58 -16.47
CA SER A 48 2.38 -4.47 -16.25
C SER A 48 1.49 -4.70 -15.02
N THR A 49 1.08 -5.95 -14.78
CA THR A 49 0.27 -6.33 -13.61
C THR A 49 1.09 -6.22 -12.31
N ASN A 50 2.33 -6.71 -12.33
CA ASN A 50 3.22 -6.68 -11.19
C ASN A 50 3.58 -5.24 -10.79
N LEU A 51 3.86 -4.37 -11.77
CA LEU A 51 4.11 -2.94 -11.52
C LEU A 51 2.96 -2.25 -10.78
N VAL A 52 1.72 -2.51 -11.18
CA VAL A 52 0.56 -1.93 -10.50
C VAL A 52 0.39 -2.52 -9.10
N THR A 53 0.66 -3.81 -8.95
CA THR A 53 0.57 -4.51 -7.66
C THR A 53 1.59 -3.96 -6.67
N GLU A 54 2.85 -3.79 -7.08
CA GLU A 54 3.93 -3.13 -6.31
C GLU A 54 3.48 -1.76 -5.79
N GLN A 55 3.00 -0.87 -6.66
CA GLN A 55 2.55 0.47 -6.28
C GLN A 55 1.43 0.46 -5.22
N ILE A 56 0.51 -0.50 -5.34
CA ILE A 56 -0.60 -0.67 -4.38
C ILE A 56 -0.09 -1.18 -3.04
N LEU A 57 0.80 -2.19 -3.06
CA LEU A 57 1.37 -2.78 -1.85
C LEU A 57 2.19 -1.74 -1.08
N GLU A 58 3.08 -1.02 -1.76
CA GLU A 58 3.87 0.06 -1.13
C GLU A 58 2.98 1.12 -0.48
N LYS A 59 1.95 1.58 -1.20
CA LYS A 59 1.02 2.59 -0.68
C LYS A 59 0.29 2.07 0.55
N THR A 60 -0.12 0.80 0.52
CA THR A 60 -0.80 0.17 1.64
C THR A 60 0.12 0.00 2.84
N LEU A 61 1.39 -0.37 2.61
CA LEU A 61 2.41 -0.45 3.65
C LEU A 61 2.61 0.90 4.32
N ARG A 62 2.81 1.98 3.54
CA ARG A 62 2.92 3.36 4.05
C ARG A 62 1.71 3.78 4.88
N ASP A 63 0.50 3.45 4.43
CA ASP A 63 -0.74 3.73 5.16
C ASP A 63 -0.78 3.00 6.52
N ILE A 64 -0.32 1.75 6.57
CA ILE A 64 -0.25 0.93 7.80
C ILE A 64 0.82 1.47 8.74
N GLU A 65 2.02 1.74 8.27
CA GLU A 65 3.12 2.28 9.08
C GLU A 65 2.74 3.64 9.67
N SER A 66 2.07 4.49 8.90
CA SER A 66 1.52 5.76 9.41
C SER A 66 0.43 5.55 10.46
N ALA A 67 -0.36 4.49 10.37
CA ALA A 67 -1.37 4.16 11.38
C ALA A 67 -0.73 3.63 12.67
N LEU A 68 0.25 2.72 12.56
CA LEU A 68 1.02 2.20 13.69
C LEU A 68 1.75 3.32 14.43
N LYS A 69 2.43 4.21 13.71
CA LYS A 69 3.08 5.38 14.30
C LYS A 69 2.11 6.25 15.09
N ARG A 70 0.89 6.47 14.58
CA ARG A 70 -0.13 7.23 15.32
C ARG A 70 -0.62 6.51 16.57
N ILE A 71 -0.59 5.18 16.59
CA ILE A 71 -0.90 4.40 17.80
C ILE A 71 0.21 4.62 18.83
N GLU A 72 1.47 4.52 18.43
CA GLU A 72 2.64 4.80 19.28
C GLU A 72 2.62 6.23 19.83
N ASP A 73 2.32 7.21 18.98
CA ASP A 73 2.22 8.63 19.35
C ASP A 73 0.95 8.98 20.16
N GLY A 74 0.02 8.02 20.36
CA GLY A 74 -1.24 8.26 21.07
C GLY A 74 -2.26 9.13 20.33
N THR A 75 -2.06 9.37 19.03
CA THR A 75 -2.93 10.21 18.17
C THR A 75 -3.86 9.39 17.27
N TYR A 76 -3.83 8.06 17.39
CA TYR A 76 -4.72 7.18 16.64
C TYR A 76 -6.19 7.47 16.92
N GLY A 77 -6.98 7.49 15.85
CA GLY A 77 -8.39 7.85 15.92
C GLY A 77 -8.68 9.35 15.93
N ILE A 78 -7.68 10.23 15.83
CA ILE A 78 -7.87 11.67 15.60
C ILE A 78 -7.68 12.02 14.12
N CYS A 79 -8.57 12.85 13.58
CA CYS A 79 -8.49 13.33 12.20
C CYS A 79 -7.31 14.29 12.03
N LYS A 80 -6.41 14.01 11.10
CA LYS A 80 -5.23 14.84 10.79
C LYS A 80 -5.57 16.28 10.36
N TYR A 81 -6.77 16.50 9.81
CA TYR A 81 -7.17 17.76 9.20
C TYR A 81 -7.95 18.66 10.16
N CYS A 82 -8.97 18.13 10.83
CA CYS A 82 -9.84 18.91 11.71
C CYS A 82 -9.60 18.66 13.21
N GLN A 83 -8.68 17.76 13.56
CA GLN A 83 -8.33 17.39 14.94
C GLN A 83 -9.50 16.84 15.78
N LYS A 84 -10.60 16.43 15.13
CA LYS A 84 -11.76 15.78 15.77
C LYS A 84 -11.61 14.25 15.79
N PRO A 85 -12.28 13.55 16.72
CA PRO A 85 -12.32 12.09 16.72
C PRO A 85 -12.90 11.52 15.42
N ILE A 86 -12.27 10.45 14.90
CA ILE A 86 -12.76 9.66 13.78
C ILE A 86 -13.77 8.65 14.31
N ASN A 87 -14.91 8.53 13.62
CA ASN A 87 -15.94 7.57 14.00
C ASN A 87 -15.36 6.14 14.15
N PRO A 88 -15.55 5.46 15.29
CA PRO A 88 -15.02 4.12 15.52
C PRO A 88 -15.44 3.10 14.45
N LYS A 89 -16.69 3.18 13.93
CA LYS A 89 -17.15 2.29 12.84
C LYS A 89 -16.30 2.41 11.59
N ARG A 90 -15.76 3.61 11.31
CA ARG A 90 -14.86 3.84 10.19
C ARG A 90 -13.48 3.27 10.44
N LEU A 91 -12.95 3.35 11.66
CA LEU A 91 -11.68 2.72 12.02
C LEU A 91 -11.79 1.19 12.03
N LEU A 92 -12.94 0.63 12.42
CA LEU A 92 -13.21 -0.80 12.30
C LEU A 92 -13.24 -1.26 10.84
N ALA A 93 -13.88 -0.49 9.96
CA ALA A 93 -13.93 -0.80 8.53
C ALA A 93 -12.60 -0.53 7.80
N ARG A 94 -11.88 0.52 8.20
CA ARG A 94 -10.60 0.94 7.62
C ARG A 94 -9.65 1.44 8.72
N PRO A 95 -8.88 0.54 9.36
CA PRO A 95 -7.98 0.89 10.47
C PRO A 95 -6.89 1.90 10.11
N VAL A 96 -6.45 1.94 8.86
CA VAL A 96 -5.40 2.86 8.40
C VAL A 96 -5.86 4.31 8.24
N ALA A 97 -7.15 4.60 8.45
CA ALA A 97 -7.69 5.89 8.05
C ALA A 97 -7.16 7.08 8.87
N SER A 98 -6.90 8.20 8.20
CA SER A 98 -6.26 9.40 8.79
C SER A 98 -7.10 10.67 8.81
N ALA A 99 -8.14 10.75 7.98
CA ALA A 99 -9.14 11.82 7.99
C ALA A 99 -10.46 11.35 8.63
N CYS A 100 -11.38 12.22 9.04
CA CYS A 100 -12.79 11.85 9.24
C CYS A 100 -13.53 11.74 7.89
N ILE A 101 -14.82 11.37 7.90
CA ILE A 101 -15.60 11.26 6.66
C ILE A 101 -15.74 12.64 6.02
N GLU A 102 -16.06 13.67 6.80
CA GLU A 102 -16.28 15.03 6.27
C GLU A 102 -15.04 15.57 5.58
N CYS A 103 -13.87 15.50 6.24
CA CYS A 103 -12.61 15.93 5.64
C CYS A 103 -12.21 15.06 4.44
N LYS A 104 -12.50 13.75 4.48
CA LYS A 104 -12.18 12.86 3.36
C LYS A 104 -13.01 13.21 2.12
N THR A 105 -14.30 13.49 2.29
CA THR A 105 -15.19 13.91 1.19
C THR A 105 -14.72 15.24 0.59
N GLN A 106 -14.33 16.21 1.42
CA GLN A 106 -13.81 17.49 0.94
C GLN A 106 -12.54 17.32 0.08
N LEU A 107 -11.60 16.49 0.52
CA LEU A 107 -10.35 16.21 -0.21
C LEU A 107 -10.54 15.44 -1.53
N GLN A 108 -11.69 14.79 -1.72
CA GLN A 108 -12.00 14.05 -2.95
C GLN A 108 -12.74 14.90 -3.98
N ASN A 109 -13.36 15.99 -3.53
CA ASN A 109 -14.12 16.91 -4.36
C ASN A 109 -13.32 18.19 -4.71
N SER A 110 -12.07 18.27 -4.25
CA SER A 110 -11.11 19.34 -4.54
C SER A 110 -10.17 18.92 -5.66
#